data_AF-A0A8B6HIE8-F1
#
_entry.id   AF-A0A8B6HIE8-F1
#
_cell.length_a   1.000
_cell.length_b   1.000
_cell.length_c   1.000
_cell.angle_alpha   90.00
_cell.angle_beta   90.00
_cell.angle_gamma   90.00
#
_symmetry.space_group_name_H-M   'P 1'
#
loop_
_entity.id
_entity.type
_entity.pdbx_description
1 polymer ?
#
loop_
_entity_poly.entity_id
_entity_poly.type
_entity_poly.pdbx_seq_one_letter_code
_entity_poly.pdbx_strand_id
1 'polypeptide(L)'
;MFHITIINILEWQEGRAGKLTLNDNDNTSERNNGLVCLNTLKHYMVKDNSRMALMYKQHDDRTDNANPTAFKEESLVSEDITLLMPEDVECSELEGEKWHLSNVPAGQSNTDPDFGDIFLNRLFLTKLLLSECIDTTFESLIDPQSLSIPIRYFIGMLDKLGKTYGVEQDVLQSWKNECYATRVWAPLIGKPDILFDVSVPAYVGPCMDILKQVFVESFTQTAHKVNKESPPQKLLFHKDIPRYRKPIGPFFIRLEPVTDKEFWSEMDEISDKQKSELRFSRQSALHQLYNLYIGKYKSQIINDLEDIEEASNIKLASKLEEVIKLMEETSTTC
;
A
#
# COMPACT_ATOMS: atom_id res chain seq x y z
N MET A 1 17.10 13.35 -10.02
CA MET A 1 16.98 12.21 -10.95
C MET A 1 15.78 12.52 -11.83
N PHE A 2 15.97 12.56 -13.16
CA PHE A 2 15.02 13.13 -14.11
C PHE A 2 13.69 12.35 -14.13
N HIS A 3 12.57 13.00 -13.83
CA HIS A 3 11.25 12.48 -14.19
C HIS A 3 10.97 12.85 -15.64
N ILE A 4 11.24 11.90 -16.53
CA ILE A 4 10.72 11.92 -17.89
C ILE A 4 9.37 11.21 -17.82
N THR A 5 8.28 11.94 -18.09
CA THR A 5 6.96 11.37 -18.31
C THR A 5 7.03 10.54 -19.60
N ILE A 6 7.35 9.26 -19.46
CA ILE A 6 7.53 8.35 -20.59
C ILE A 6 6.15 7.88 -21.06
N ILE A 7 5.65 8.47 -22.15
CA ILE A 7 4.59 7.87 -22.94
C ILE A 7 5.29 6.98 -23.97
N ASN A 8 5.35 5.68 -23.69
CA ASN A 8 5.91 4.71 -24.62
C ASN A 8 4.93 4.44 -25.78
N ILE A 9 5.43 4.39 -27.01
CA ILE A 9 4.70 3.99 -28.22
C ILE A 9 5.17 2.59 -28.61
N LEU A 10 4.23 1.67 -28.87
CA LEU A 10 4.54 0.33 -29.36
C LEU A 10 4.52 0.28 -30.89
N GLU A 11 5.64 -0.07 -31.51
CA GLU A 11 5.79 -0.22 -32.96
C GLU A 11 5.99 -1.70 -33.33
N TRP A 12 5.14 -2.19 -34.23
CA TRP A 12 5.29 -3.49 -34.88
C TRP A 12 6.08 -3.34 -36.19
N GLN A 13 7.14 -4.14 -36.34
CA GLN A 13 8.01 -4.14 -37.52
C GLN A 13 7.67 -5.34 -38.41
N GLU A 14 6.84 -5.11 -39.44
CA GLU A 14 6.47 -6.15 -40.40
C GLU A 14 7.56 -6.30 -41.48
N GLY A 15 8.71 -6.87 -41.11
CA GLY A 15 9.78 -7.23 -42.05
C GLY A 15 10.15 -6.13 -43.05
N ARG A 16 10.09 -6.42 -44.36
CA ARG A 16 10.35 -5.45 -45.44
C ARG A 16 9.14 -4.56 -45.78
N ALA A 17 7.98 -4.80 -45.17
CA ALA A 17 6.70 -4.19 -45.53
C ALA A 17 6.41 -2.87 -44.80
N GLY A 18 7.09 -2.58 -43.68
CA GLY A 18 7.00 -1.29 -43.00
C GLY A 18 6.97 -1.41 -41.48
N LYS A 19 6.67 -0.27 -40.85
CA LYS A 19 6.51 -0.10 -39.41
C LYS A 19 5.08 0.34 -39.14
N LEU A 20 4.40 -0.29 -38.19
CA LEU A 20 3.05 0.06 -37.78
C LEU A 20 3.04 0.41 -36.29
N THR A 21 2.58 1.61 -35.95
CA THR A 21 2.31 1.98 -34.56
C THR A 21 1.01 1.36 -34.11
N LEU A 22 1.04 0.66 -32.98
CA LEU A 22 -0.13 0.06 -32.36
C LEU A 22 -0.66 1.00 -31.28
N ASN A 23 -1.94 1.33 -31.35
CA ASN A 23 -2.65 2.13 -30.36
C ASN A 23 -3.84 1.37 -29.79
N ASP A 24 -4.27 1.72 -28.58
CA ASP A 24 -5.44 1.13 -27.93
C ASP A 24 -6.76 1.50 -28.63
N ASN A 25 -6.81 2.66 -29.27
CA ASN A 25 -7.95 3.13 -30.07
C ASN A 25 -7.42 3.86 -31.31
N ASP A 26 -7.88 3.47 -32.49
CA ASP A 26 -7.56 4.11 -33.76
C ASP A 26 -8.73 4.02 -34.76
N ASN A 27 -8.51 4.48 -36.00
CA ASN A 27 -9.53 4.44 -37.06
C ASN A 27 -9.94 3.02 -37.47
N THR A 28 -9.19 2.01 -37.04
CA THR A 28 -9.49 0.60 -37.32
C THR A 28 -10.26 -0.07 -36.18
N SER A 29 -10.43 0.59 -35.03
CA SER A 29 -11.11 0.04 -33.85
C SER A 29 -12.57 -0.32 -34.10
N GLU A 30 -12.99 -1.47 -33.58
CA GLU A 30 -14.37 -1.94 -33.65
C GLU A 30 -15.28 -1.07 -32.78
N ARG A 31 -16.39 -0.61 -33.34
CA ARG A 31 -17.40 0.21 -32.65
C ARG A 31 -18.73 -0.50 -32.66
N ASN A 32 -19.28 -0.78 -31.49
CA ASN A 32 -20.56 -1.47 -31.34
C ASN A 32 -21.48 -0.67 -30.40
N ASN A 33 -22.66 -0.28 -30.87
CA ASN A 33 -23.67 0.45 -30.09
C ASN A 33 -23.16 1.69 -29.34
N GLY A 34 -22.19 2.42 -29.91
CA GLY A 34 -21.58 3.61 -29.28
C GLY A 34 -20.40 3.30 -28.34
N LEU A 35 -20.11 2.02 -28.08
CA LEU A 35 -18.94 1.60 -27.33
C LEU A 35 -17.77 1.27 -28.27
N VAL A 36 -16.54 1.60 -27.85
CA VAL A 36 -15.31 1.30 -28.61
C VAL A 36 -14.58 0.11 -27.99
N CYS A 37 -14.26 -0.91 -28.78
CA CYS A 37 -13.43 -2.04 -28.36
C CYS A 37 -11.96 -1.62 -28.36
N LEU A 38 -11.23 -1.88 -27.28
CA LEU A 38 -9.79 -1.68 -27.23
C LEU A 38 -9.07 -2.63 -28.19
N ASN A 39 -8.18 -2.09 -29.01
CA ASN A 39 -7.41 -2.85 -29.97
C ASN A 39 -6.47 -3.83 -29.26
N THR A 40 -6.44 -5.07 -29.73
CA THR A 40 -5.55 -6.12 -29.21
C THR A 40 -4.47 -6.49 -30.23
N LEU A 41 -3.45 -7.25 -29.83
CA LEU A 41 -2.49 -7.81 -30.81
C LEU A 41 -3.19 -8.67 -31.89
N LYS A 42 -4.30 -9.33 -31.54
CA LYS A 42 -5.13 -10.09 -32.47
C LYS A 42 -5.85 -9.19 -33.47
N HIS A 43 -6.32 -8.02 -33.03
CA HIS A 43 -6.94 -7.01 -33.91
C HIS A 43 -6.00 -6.65 -35.08
N TYR A 44 -4.74 -6.37 -34.75
CA TYR A 44 -3.69 -6.07 -35.74
C TYR A 44 -3.11 -7.30 -36.44
N MET A 45 -3.65 -8.51 -36.18
CA MET A 45 -3.17 -9.77 -36.76
C MET A 45 -1.66 -10.02 -36.54
N VAL A 46 -1.14 -9.56 -35.40
CA VAL A 46 0.26 -9.75 -35.02
C VAL A 46 0.54 -11.25 -34.89
N LYS A 47 1.53 -11.74 -35.65
CA LYS A 47 1.92 -13.15 -35.67
C LYS A 47 2.89 -13.46 -34.54
N ASP A 48 2.95 -14.73 -34.16
CA ASP A 48 3.97 -15.20 -33.22
C ASP A 48 5.39 -14.89 -33.73
N ASN A 49 6.30 -14.59 -32.80
CA ASN A 49 7.67 -14.13 -33.07
C ASN A 49 7.79 -12.83 -33.88
N SER A 50 6.74 -11.99 -33.89
CA SER A 50 6.79 -10.65 -34.48
C SER A 50 7.78 -9.75 -33.75
N ARG A 51 8.51 -8.92 -34.49
CA ARG A 51 9.43 -7.94 -33.93
C ARG A 51 8.68 -6.68 -33.50
N MET A 52 8.83 -6.31 -32.23
CA MET A 52 8.29 -5.09 -31.66
C MET A 52 9.41 -4.14 -31.22
N ALA A 53 9.14 -2.84 -31.23
CA ALA A 53 10.00 -1.82 -30.67
C ALA A 53 9.19 -0.89 -29.77
N LEU A 54 9.73 -0.57 -28.60
CA LEU A 54 9.19 0.46 -27.72
C LEU A 54 9.90 1.77 -28.00
N MET A 55 9.16 2.79 -28.38
CA MET A 55 9.69 4.11 -28.70
C MET A 55 9.23 5.14 -27.67
N TYR A 56 10.10 6.08 -27.33
CA TYR A 56 9.71 7.20 -26.49
C TYR A 56 8.94 8.22 -27.34
N LYS A 57 7.72 8.57 -26.94
CA LYS A 57 7.05 9.75 -27.48
C LYS A 57 7.81 10.97 -26.98
N GLN A 58 8.64 11.57 -27.82
CA GLN A 58 9.16 12.90 -27.52
C GLN A 58 7.94 13.84 -27.45
N HIS A 59 7.79 14.57 -26.35
CA HIS A 59 6.82 15.65 -26.27
C HIS A 59 7.22 16.64 -27.38
N ASP A 60 6.43 16.70 -28.44
CA ASP A 60 6.65 17.64 -29.54
C ASP A 60 6.21 19.01 -28.99
N ASP A 61 7.11 19.70 -28.26
CA ASP A 61 6.99 21.14 -27.96
C ASP A 61 7.19 21.93 -29.25
N ARG A 62 6.30 21.71 -30.21
CA ARG A 62 6.21 22.49 -31.45
C ARG A 62 4.92 23.30 -31.43
N THR A 63 4.89 24.24 -30.50
CA THR A 63 4.13 25.48 -30.65
C THR A 63 5.09 26.66 -30.55
N ASP A 64 5.38 27.20 -31.74
CA ASP A 64 5.76 28.56 -32.08
C ASP A 64 7.06 29.23 -31.57
N ASN A 65 7.79 29.70 -32.60
CA ASN A 65 8.65 30.88 -32.69
C ASN A 65 10.11 30.85 -32.21
N ALA A 66 10.98 30.94 -33.23
CA ALA A 66 12.15 31.81 -33.37
C ALA A 66 13.27 31.79 -32.30
N ASN A 67 14.49 31.55 -32.82
CA ASN A 67 15.83 31.83 -32.30
C ASN A 67 16.48 30.80 -31.34
N PRO A 68 17.55 30.10 -31.78
CA PRO A 68 18.38 29.31 -30.89
C PRO A 68 19.53 30.19 -30.38
N THR A 69 19.33 30.86 -29.24
CA THR A 69 20.47 31.44 -28.50
C THR A 69 20.23 31.34 -27.00
N ALA A 70 21.27 30.90 -26.31
CA ALA A 70 21.45 30.81 -24.85
C ALA A 70 20.92 29.53 -24.18
N PHE A 71 21.78 28.49 -24.19
CA PHE A 71 21.94 27.65 -23.01
C PHE A 71 22.33 28.55 -21.83
N LYS A 72 21.47 28.65 -20.83
CA LYS A 72 21.82 29.13 -19.50
C LYS A 72 21.32 28.10 -18.49
N GLU A 73 22.28 27.42 -17.87
CA GLU A 73 22.09 26.75 -16.60
C GLU A 73 21.61 27.78 -15.57
N GLU A 74 20.43 27.58 -14.99
CA GLU A 74 20.08 28.18 -13.71
C GLU A 74 19.28 27.15 -12.91
N SER A 75 19.87 26.75 -11.78
CA SER A 75 19.21 25.95 -10.76
C SER A 75 18.09 26.76 -10.13
N LEU A 76 16.89 26.20 -10.03
CA LEU A 76 15.91 26.63 -9.03
C LEU A 76 15.30 25.41 -8.36
N VAL A 77 15.44 25.47 -7.04
CA VAL A 77 14.93 24.56 -6.03
C VAL A 77 13.55 25.09 -5.63
N SER A 78 12.63 24.18 -5.36
CA SER A 78 11.34 24.38 -4.67
C SER A 78 10.23 25.07 -5.47
N GLU A 79 9.18 24.31 -5.77
CA GLU A 79 7.86 24.41 -5.11
C GLU A 79 6.93 23.32 -5.68
N ASP A 80 6.20 22.64 -4.79
CA ASP A 80 5.04 21.78 -5.03
C ASP A 80 5.14 20.66 -6.09
N ILE A 81 5.91 19.60 -5.76
CA ILE A 81 5.69 18.29 -6.39
C ILE A 81 4.43 17.68 -5.78
N THR A 82 3.27 18.12 -6.27
CA THR A 82 2.05 17.31 -6.19
C THR A 82 2.33 16.06 -7.02
N LEU A 83 2.47 14.91 -6.35
CA LEU A 83 2.55 13.60 -6.99
C LEU A 83 1.19 13.32 -7.66
N LEU A 84 0.99 13.92 -8.84
CA LEU A 84 -0.06 13.50 -9.74
C LEU A 84 0.36 12.11 -10.24
N MET A 85 -0.29 11.08 -9.67
CA MET A 85 -0.48 9.81 -10.34
C MET A 85 -0.92 10.11 -11.78
N PRO A 86 -0.55 9.29 -12.78
CA PRO A 86 -1.15 9.44 -14.09
C PRO A 86 -2.64 9.11 -13.92
N GLU A 87 -3.46 10.14 -13.69
CA GLU A 87 -4.81 10.16 -14.19
C GLU A 87 -4.70 9.81 -15.67
N ASP A 88 -5.45 8.80 -16.08
CA ASP A 88 -5.53 8.32 -17.45
C ASP A 88 -5.73 9.53 -18.38
N VAL A 89 -4.63 10.03 -18.98
CA VAL A 89 -4.71 11.17 -19.89
C VAL A 89 -5.43 10.68 -21.13
N GLU A 90 -6.72 11.00 -21.17
CA GLU A 90 -7.64 10.86 -22.27
C GLU A 90 -6.96 11.32 -23.57
N CYS A 91 -6.56 10.37 -24.40
CA CYS A 91 -6.31 10.65 -25.81
C CYS A 91 -7.65 11.01 -26.47
N SER A 92 -7.88 12.32 -26.60
CA SER A 92 -8.64 13.00 -27.65
C SER A 92 -10.02 12.41 -28.02
N GLU A 93 -11.06 13.04 -27.48
CA GLU A 93 -12.30 13.47 -28.18
C GLU A 93 -12.97 12.49 -29.16
N LEU A 94 -13.09 11.22 -28.78
CA LEU A 94 -14.09 10.31 -29.32
C LEU A 94 -14.70 9.52 -28.15
N GLU A 95 -15.50 10.22 -27.34
CA GLU A 95 -16.19 9.70 -26.16
C GLU A 95 -17.23 8.65 -26.53
N GLY A 96 -16.80 7.39 -26.57
CA GLY A 96 -17.65 6.23 -26.38
C GLY A 96 -17.14 5.46 -25.17
N GLU A 97 -18.05 4.89 -24.36
CA GLU A 97 -17.66 3.95 -23.30
C GLU A 97 -16.77 2.84 -23.92
N LYS A 98 -15.68 2.47 -23.24
CA LYS A 98 -14.70 1.51 -23.78
C LYS A 98 -14.94 0.13 -23.19
N TRP A 99 -14.73 -0.91 -24.01
CA TRP A 99 -14.76 -2.32 -23.56
C TRP A 99 -13.57 -3.09 -24.11
N HIS A 100 -13.22 -4.20 -23.46
CA HIS A 100 -12.13 -5.07 -23.89
C HIS A 100 -12.60 -6.51 -24.03
N LEU A 101 -12.41 -7.37 -23.03
CA LEU A 101 -12.82 -8.79 -23.12
C LEU A 101 -14.26 -9.05 -22.64
N SER A 102 -14.91 -8.09 -21.99
CA SER A 102 -16.28 -8.20 -21.49
C SER A 102 -17.12 -7.03 -21.99
N ASN A 103 -18.22 -7.32 -22.69
CA ASN A 103 -19.23 -6.36 -23.14
C ASN A 103 -20.50 -6.41 -22.26
N VAL A 104 -20.35 -6.84 -21.00
CA VAL A 104 -21.47 -6.95 -20.07
C VAL A 104 -21.55 -5.64 -19.28
N PRO A 105 -22.68 -4.92 -19.30
CA PRO A 105 -22.85 -3.73 -18.48
C PRO A 105 -22.55 -4.04 -17.01
N ALA A 106 -21.81 -3.17 -16.35
CA ALA A 106 -21.48 -3.31 -14.94
C ALA A 106 -22.76 -3.59 -14.13
N GLY A 107 -22.91 -4.81 -13.61
CA GLY A 107 -24.06 -5.23 -12.79
C GLY A 107 -24.89 -6.40 -13.31
N GLN A 108 -24.69 -6.89 -14.54
CA GLN A 108 -25.28 -8.16 -14.98
C GLN A 108 -24.28 -9.29 -14.79
N SER A 109 -24.55 -10.22 -13.87
CA SER A 109 -23.78 -11.45 -13.76
C SER A 109 -24.24 -12.43 -14.84
N ASN A 110 -23.29 -13.09 -15.52
CA ASN A 110 -23.62 -14.29 -16.29
C ASN A 110 -24.09 -15.35 -15.30
N THR A 111 -25.40 -15.62 -15.29
CA THR A 111 -26.08 -16.50 -14.33
C THR A 111 -25.91 -17.99 -14.61
N ASP A 112 -24.95 -18.39 -15.44
CA ASP A 112 -24.70 -19.79 -15.74
C ASP A 112 -23.94 -20.46 -14.58
N PRO A 113 -24.53 -21.44 -13.88
CA PRO A 113 -23.91 -22.07 -12.71
C PRO A 113 -22.62 -22.85 -13.09
N ASP A 114 -22.55 -23.39 -14.30
CA ASP A 114 -21.36 -24.08 -14.85
C ASP A 114 -20.20 -23.11 -15.09
N PHE A 115 -20.51 -21.83 -15.32
CA PHE A 115 -19.52 -20.76 -15.43
C PHE A 115 -18.79 -20.61 -14.09
N GLY A 116 -19.52 -20.61 -12.96
CA GLY A 116 -18.97 -20.47 -11.60
C GLY A 116 -17.96 -21.55 -11.22
N ASP A 117 -18.22 -22.81 -11.59
CA ASP A 117 -17.33 -23.94 -11.27
C ASP A 117 -15.99 -23.87 -12.04
N ILE A 118 -16.00 -23.37 -13.27
CA ILE A 118 -14.78 -23.16 -14.06
C ILE A 118 -13.89 -22.07 -13.43
N PHE A 119 -14.47 -20.96 -12.95
CA PHE A 119 -13.70 -19.93 -12.25
C PHE A 119 -13.14 -20.44 -10.93
N LEU A 120 -13.89 -21.24 -10.20
CA LEU A 120 -13.42 -21.80 -8.95
C LEU A 120 -12.21 -22.73 -9.16
N ASN A 121 -12.23 -23.56 -10.20
CA ASN A 121 -11.07 -24.37 -10.57
C ASN A 121 -9.84 -23.52 -10.92
N ARG A 122 -10.02 -22.41 -11.66
CA ARG A 122 -8.93 -21.47 -11.96
C ARG A 122 -8.37 -20.80 -10.70
N LEU A 123 -9.23 -20.45 -9.74
CA LEU A 123 -8.80 -19.92 -8.44
C LEU A 123 -7.97 -20.96 -7.66
N PHE A 124 -8.40 -22.22 -7.63
CA PHE A 124 -7.64 -23.30 -6.99
C PHE A 124 -6.28 -23.51 -7.66
N LEU A 125 -6.21 -23.52 -8.99
CA LEU A 125 -4.93 -23.64 -9.72
C LEU A 125 -3.99 -22.46 -9.44
N THR A 126 -4.52 -21.25 -9.43
CA THR A 126 -3.74 -20.04 -9.11
C THR A 126 -3.20 -20.09 -7.69
N LYS A 127 -4.05 -20.47 -6.72
CA LYS A 127 -3.62 -20.67 -5.32
C LYS A 127 -2.55 -21.75 -5.21
N LEU A 128 -2.72 -22.87 -5.92
CA LEU A 128 -1.73 -23.95 -5.92
C LEU A 128 -0.37 -23.47 -6.43
N LEU A 129 -0.35 -22.70 -7.53
CA LEU A 129 0.87 -22.11 -8.06
C LEU A 129 1.56 -21.15 -7.06
N LEU A 130 0.78 -20.38 -6.30
CA LEU A 130 1.30 -19.40 -5.34
C LEU A 130 1.58 -20.00 -3.95
N SER A 131 1.23 -21.25 -3.71
CA SER A 131 1.20 -21.86 -2.37
C SER A 131 2.55 -21.83 -1.67
N GLU A 132 3.64 -22.15 -2.37
CA GLU A 132 5.00 -22.11 -1.82
C GLU A 132 5.41 -20.71 -1.40
N CYS A 133 5.09 -19.69 -2.20
CA CYS A 133 5.37 -18.30 -1.88
C CYS A 133 4.56 -17.83 -0.66
N ILE A 134 3.28 -18.19 -0.60
CA ILE A 134 2.39 -17.85 0.52
C ILE A 134 2.90 -18.52 1.80
N ASP A 135 3.17 -19.83 1.75
CA ASP A 135 3.66 -20.63 2.88
C ASP A 135 4.98 -20.05 3.40
N THR A 136 5.96 -19.81 2.52
CA THR A 136 7.27 -19.26 2.89
C THR A 136 7.14 -17.88 3.52
N THR A 137 6.28 -17.02 2.97
CA THR A 137 6.05 -15.69 3.52
C THR A 137 5.44 -15.79 4.93
N PHE A 138 4.39 -16.57 5.10
CA PHE A 138 3.73 -16.71 6.41
C PHE A 138 4.63 -17.38 7.45
N GLU A 139 5.40 -18.39 7.06
CA GLU A 139 6.37 -19.04 7.94
C GLU A 139 7.47 -18.07 8.37
N SER A 140 7.98 -17.23 7.45
CA SER A 140 8.95 -16.18 7.78
C SER A 140 8.36 -15.13 8.74
N LEU A 141 7.09 -14.78 8.60
CA LEU A 141 6.41 -13.84 9.51
C LEU A 141 6.09 -14.46 10.88
N ILE A 142 6.19 -15.78 11.03
CA ILE A 142 5.92 -16.53 12.27
C ILE A 142 7.22 -17.22 12.75
N ASP A 143 8.38 -16.70 12.37
CA ASP A 143 9.68 -17.16 12.88
C ASP A 143 10.14 -16.29 14.06
N PRO A 144 10.21 -16.84 15.30
CA PRO A 144 10.71 -16.12 16.47
C PRO A 144 12.09 -15.49 16.30
N GLN A 145 12.97 -16.11 15.49
CA GLN A 145 14.35 -15.66 15.31
C GLN A 145 14.46 -14.47 14.35
N SER A 146 13.46 -14.26 13.51
CA SER A 146 13.40 -13.16 12.55
C SER A 146 12.90 -11.84 13.16
N LEU A 147 12.42 -11.84 14.40
CA LEU A 147 11.78 -10.67 15.00
C LEU A 147 12.77 -9.64 15.51
N SER A 148 12.52 -8.38 15.14
CA SER A 148 13.26 -7.23 15.65
C SER A 148 13.08 -7.04 17.16
N ILE A 149 14.08 -6.45 17.80
CA ILE A 149 14.10 -6.16 19.23
C ILE A 149 12.86 -5.35 19.67
N PRO A 150 12.41 -4.30 18.95
CA PRO A 150 11.24 -3.51 19.36
C PRO A 150 9.94 -4.33 19.42
N ILE A 151 9.74 -5.25 18.48
CA ILE A 151 8.55 -6.12 18.47
C ILE A 151 8.60 -7.09 19.67
N ARG A 152 9.74 -7.75 19.90
CA ARG A 152 9.90 -8.66 21.03
C ARG A 152 9.71 -7.95 22.37
N TYR A 153 10.29 -6.75 22.51
CA TYR A 153 10.11 -5.91 23.68
C TYR A 153 8.65 -5.54 23.91
N PHE A 154 7.92 -5.10 22.87
CA PHE A 154 6.51 -4.75 22.96
C PHE A 154 5.64 -5.93 23.41
N ILE A 155 5.85 -7.13 22.85
CA ILE A 155 5.13 -8.33 23.30
C ILE A 155 5.44 -8.65 24.77
N GLY A 156 6.71 -8.55 25.18
CA GLY A 156 7.10 -8.73 26.57
C GLY A 156 6.51 -7.69 27.53
N MET A 157 6.31 -6.46 27.06
CA MET A 157 5.59 -5.42 27.80
C MET A 157 4.11 -5.79 28.00
N LEU A 158 3.43 -6.30 26.97
CA LEU A 158 2.06 -6.81 27.12
C LEU A 158 1.98 -7.94 28.16
N ASP A 159 2.97 -8.85 28.18
CA ASP A 159 3.04 -9.90 29.20
C ASP A 159 3.21 -9.36 30.62
N LYS A 160 4.05 -8.33 30.81
CA LYS A 160 4.21 -7.66 32.11
C LYS A 160 2.91 -6.99 32.56
N LEU A 161 2.22 -6.29 31.66
CA LEU A 161 0.93 -5.65 31.95
C LEU A 161 -0.14 -6.69 32.30
N GLY A 162 -0.23 -7.77 31.53
CA GLY A 162 -1.17 -8.87 31.79
C GLY A 162 -0.96 -9.46 33.18
N LYS A 163 0.29 -9.69 33.59
CA LYS A 163 0.62 -10.17 34.95
C LYS A 163 0.27 -9.15 36.03
N THR A 164 0.55 -7.87 35.79
CA THR A 164 0.33 -6.79 36.77
C THR A 164 -1.16 -6.60 37.08
N TYR A 165 -2.01 -6.71 36.07
CA TYR A 165 -3.45 -6.51 36.21
C TYR A 165 -4.27 -7.80 36.26
N GLY A 166 -3.63 -8.98 36.29
CA GLY A 166 -4.31 -10.27 36.41
C GLY A 166 -5.17 -10.65 35.20
N VAL A 167 -4.74 -10.30 33.98
CA VAL A 167 -5.48 -10.55 32.74
C VAL A 167 -5.41 -12.04 32.36
N GLU A 168 -6.54 -12.60 31.92
CA GLU A 168 -6.62 -14.00 31.46
C GLU A 168 -5.74 -14.24 30.22
N GLN A 169 -5.19 -15.46 30.12
CA GLN A 169 -4.18 -15.79 29.11
C GLN A 169 -4.73 -15.72 27.67
N ASP A 170 -5.99 -16.05 27.46
CA ASP A 170 -6.69 -15.98 26.18
C ASP A 170 -6.94 -14.53 25.72
N VAL A 171 -7.28 -13.65 26.66
CA VAL A 171 -7.40 -12.20 26.42
C VAL A 171 -6.04 -11.61 26.07
N LEU A 172 -5.01 -11.95 26.83
CA LEU A 172 -3.64 -11.50 26.57
C LEU A 172 -3.12 -12.01 25.21
N GLN A 173 -3.43 -13.26 24.86
CA GLN A 173 -3.11 -13.81 23.54
C GLN A 173 -3.83 -13.04 22.43
N SER A 174 -5.09 -12.64 22.66
CA SER A 174 -5.86 -11.83 21.72
C SER A 174 -5.26 -10.43 21.52
N TRP A 175 -4.75 -9.79 22.57
CA TRP A 175 -4.03 -8.51 22.46
C TRP A 175 -2.78 -8.63 21.59
N LYS A 176 -1.98 -9.68 21.82
CA LYS A 176 -0.78 -9.94 21.01
C LYS A 176 -1.12 -10.19 19.54
N ASN A 177 -2.15 -11.01 19.30
CA ASN A 177 -2.62 -11.33 17.95
C ASN A 177 -3.10 -10.08 17.21
N GLU A 178 -3.90 -9.24 17.87
CA GLU A 178 -4.42 -8.01 17.29
C GLU A 178 -3.29 -7.02 16.96
N CYS A 179 -2.37 -6.78 17.89
CA CYS A 179 -1.26 -5.87 17.65
C CYS A 179 -0.32 -6.39 16.55
N TYR A 180 0.03 -7.67 16.58
CA TYR A 180 1.00 -8.25 15.66
C TYR A 180 0.39 -8.49 14.27
N ALA A 181 -0.68 -9.28 14.20
CA ALA A 181 -1.25 -9.69 12.92
C ALA A 181 -2.11 -8.60 12.29
N THR A 182 -3.02 -7.99 13.06
CA THR A 182 -3.99 -7.02 12.51
C THR A 182 -3.38 -5.64 12.30
N ARG A 183 -2.58 -5.12 13.25
CA ARG A 183 -2.09 -3.74 13.18
C ARG A 183 -0.78 -3.57 12.44
N VAL A 184 0.14 -4.54 12.51
CA VAL A 184 1.45 -4.46 11.84
C VAL A 184 1.43 -5.18 10.49
N TRP A 185 1.22 -6.50 10.50
CA TRP A 185 1.48 -7.30 9.29
C TRP A 185 0.34 -7.28 8.26
N ALA A 186 -0.92 -7.25 8.68
CA ALA A 186 -2.05 -7.22 7.77
C ALA A 186 -2.02 -6.00 6.80
N PRO A 187 -1.73 -4.76 7.25
CA PRO A 187 -1.57 -3.63 6.34
C PRO A 187 -0.42 -3.81 5.35
N LEU A 188 0.72 -4.35 5.80
CA LEU A 188 1.91 -4.55 4.96
C LEU A 188 1.71 -5.66 3.92
N ILE A 189 1.02 -6.75 4.28
CA ILE A 189 0.62 -7.80 3.34
C ILE A 189 -0.40 -7.22 2.35
N GLY A 190 -1.38 -6.46 2.81
CA GLY A 190 -2.42 -5.90 1.94
C GLY A 190 -1.92 -4.84 0.95
N LYS A 191 -0.80 -4.17 1.26
CA LYS A 191 -0.25 -3.06 0.47
C LYS A 191 1.27 -3.18 0.29
N PRO A 192 1.72 -4.03 -0.67
CA PRO A 192 3.14 -4.28 -0.88
C PRO A 192 3.91 -3.05 -1.41
N ASP A 193 3.22 -2.11 -2.04
CA ASP A 193 3.73 -0.81 -2.50
C ASP A 193 4.23 0.10 -1.36
N ILE A 194 3.84 -0.17 -0.11
CA ILE A 194 4.42 0.48 1.07
C ILE A 194 5.88 0.05 1.28
N LEU A 195 6.22 -1.19 0.94
CA LEU A 195 7.53 -1.78 1.18
C LEU A 195 8.44 -1.75 -0.05
N PHE A 196 7.84 -1.83 -1.24
CA PHE A 196 8.57 -2.00 -2.49
C PHE A 196 8.16 -0.92 -3.49
N ASP A 197 9.13 -0.42 -4.26
CA ASP A 197 8.88 0.47 -5.39
C ASP A 197 8.32 -0.32 -6.58
N VAL A 198 7.03 -0.67 -6.48
CA VAL A 198 6.31 -1.49 -7.46
C VAL A 198 4.96 -0.87 -7.79
N SER A 199 4.63 -0.83 -9.07
CA SER A 199 3.29 -0.49 -9.53
C SER A 199 2.37 -1.69 -9.33
N VAL A 200 1.40 -1.59 -8.42
CA VAL A 200 0.44 -2.66 -8.11
C VAL A 200 -0.79 -2.53 -9.02
N PRO A 201 -1.03 -3.47 -9.96
CA PRO A 201 -2.23 -3.44 -10.79
C PRO A 201 -3.51 -3.57 -9.96
N ALA A 202 -4.61 -2.96 -10.41
CA ALA A 202 -5.88 -2.94 -9.68
C ALA A 202 -6.42 -4.35 -9.32
N TYR A 203 -6.15 -5.37 -10.15
CA TYR A 203 -6.58 -6.74 -9.87
C TYR A 203 -5.77 -7.44 -8.77
N VAL A 204 -4.59 -6.92 -8.42
CA VAL A 204 -3.72 -7.51 -7.37
C VAL A 204 -4.22 -7.12 -5.97
N GLY A 205 -4.74 -5.91 -5.79
CA GLY A 205 -5.25 -5.43 -4.50
C GLY A 205 -6.23 -6.40 -3.83
N PRO A 206 -7.32 -6.83 -4.50
CA PRO A 206 -8.25 -7.84 -3.96
C PRO A 206 -7.59 -9.19 -3.62
N CYS A 207 -6.56 -9.61 -4.37
CA CYS A 207 -5.82 -10.82 -4.06
C CYS A 207 -5.00 -10.66 -2.77
N MET A 208 -4.34 -9.51 -2.58
CA MET A 208 -3.58 -9.21 -1.37
C MET A 208 -4.51 -9.09 -0.15
N ASP A 209 -5.72 -8.53 -0.32
CA ASP A 209 -6.72 -8.47 0.75
C ASP A 209 -7.19 -9.86 1.20
N ILE A 210 -7.33 -10.81 0.27
CA ILE A 210 -7.61 -12.22 0.61
C ILE A 210 -6.48 -12.79 1.46
N LEU A 211 -5.22 -12.62 1.03
CA LEU A 211 -4.05 -13.15 1.76
C LEU A 211 -3.93 -12.52 3.15
N LYS A 212 -4.10 -11.20 3.24
CA LYS A 212 -4.19 -10.45 4.49
C LYS A 212 -5.25 -11.04 5.43
N GLN A 213 -6.45 -11.30 4.92
CA GLN A 213 -7.53 -11.87 5.73
C GLN A 213 -7.18 -13.29 6.20
N VAL A 214 -6.64 -14.14 5.33
CA VAL A 214 -6.20 -15.50 5.68
C VAL A 214 -5.12 -15.46 6.77
N PHE A 215 -4.18 -14.53 6.67
CA PHE A 215 -3.15 -14.32 7.69
C PHE A 215 -3.79 -13.96 9.03
N VAL A 216 -4.67 -12.95 9.09
CA VAL A 216 -5.37 -12.54 10.33
C VAL A 216 -6.21 -13.69 10.90
N GLU A 217 -6.95 -14.42 10.06
CA GLU A 217 -7.76 -15.56 10.50
C GLU A 217 -6.92 -16.69 11.09
N SER A 218 -5.67 -16.87 10.66
CA SER A 218 -4.76 -17.85 11.25
C SER A 218 -4.47 -17.57 12.73
N PHE A 219 -4.48 -16.30 13.16
CA PHE A 219 -4.29 -15.88 14.55
C PHE A 219 -5.57 -15.93 15.40
N THR A 220 -6.75 -16.12 14.80
CA THR A 220 -8.00 -16.24 15.57
C THR A 220 -8.13 -17.62 16.21
N GLN A 221 -8.74 -17.73 17.40
CA GLN A 221 -8.95 -19.03 18.04
C GLN A 221 -10.17 -19.78 17.47
N THR A 222 -11.14 -19.04 16.92
CA THR A 222 -12.36 -19.61 16.36
C THR A 222 -12.10 -20.17 14.96
N ALA A 223 -12.57 -21.39 14.71
CA ALA A 223 -12.64 -21.94 13.37
C ALA A 223 -14.06 -21.69 12.84
N HIS A 224 -14.18 -20.90 11.77
CA HIS A 224 -15.46 -20.74 11.10
C HIS A 224 -15.84 -22.03 10.37
N LYS A 225 -17.08 -22.50 10.54
CA LYS A 225 -17.60 -23.62 9.76
C LYS A 225 -17.75 -23.17 8.31
N VAL A 226 -17.01 -23.81 7.41
CA VAL A 226 -17.12 -23.58 5.97
C VAL A 226 -18.09 -24.61 5.39
N ASN A 227 -19.05 -24.13 4.62
CA ASN A 227 -20.06 -24.92 3.90
C ASN A 227 -20.04 -24.55 2.40
N LYS A 228 -20.81 -25.26 1.58
CA LYS A 228 -20.88 -25.01 0.12
C LYS A 228 -21.40 -23.62 -0.25
N GLU A 229 -22.09 -22.94 0.67
CA GLU A 229 -22.62 -21.58 0.49
C GLU A 229 -21.63 -20.50 0.96
N SER A 230 -20.48 -20.91 1.50
CA SER A 230 -19.46 -19.96 1.95
C SER A 230 -18.82 -19.26 0.75
N PRO A 231 -18.45 -17.97 0.89
CA PRO A 231 -17.77 -17.24 -0.18
C PRO A 231 -16.55 -18.01 -0.72
N PRO A 232 -16.25 -17.94 -2.04
CA PRO A 232 -15.15 -18.68 -2.67
C PRO A 232 -13.80 -18.51 -1.97
N GLN A 233 -13.53 -17.30 -1.46
CA GLN A 233 -12.30 -16.97 -0.73
C GLN A 233 -12.14 -17.81 0.55
N LYS A 234 -13.25 -18.04 1.28
CA LYS A 234 -13.25 -18.89 2.49
C LYS A 234 -13.07 -20.36 2.12
N LEU A 235 -13.68 -20.81 1.02
CA LEU A 235 -13.48 -22.15 0.50
C LEU A 235 -12.03 -22.39 0.05
N LEU A 236 -11.37 -21.36 -0.47
CA LEU A 236 -10.01 -21.47 -1.02
C LEU A 236 -8.97 -21.82 0.06
N PHE A 237 -9.08 -21.24 1.25
CA PHE A 237 -8.07 -21.36 2.33
C PHE A 237 -8.52 -22.11 3.59
N HIS A 238 -9.73 -22.68 3.61
CA HIS A 238 -10.27 -23.35 4.80
C HIS A 238 -9.39 -24.46 5.38
N LYS A 239 -8.61 -25.16 4.54
CA LYS A 239 -7.68 -26.22 4.99
C LYS A 239 -6.33 -25.68 5.47
N ASP A 240 -5.92 -24.52 4.98
CA ASP A 240 -4.60 -23.95 5.27
C ASP A 240 -4.62 -23.13 6.56
N ILE A 241 -5.72 -22.44 6.86
CA ILE A 241 -5.86 -21.64 8.08
C ILE A 241 -5.54 -22.48 9.35
N PRO A 242 -6.08 -23.69 9.55
CA PRO A 242 -5.69 -24.54 10.67
C PRO A 242 -4.22 -24.97 10.64
N ARG A 243 -3.59 -25.11 9.46
CA ARG A 243 -2.16 -25.43 9.32
C ARG A 243 -1.31 -24.23 9.77
N TYR A 244 -1.62 -23.03 9.31
CA TYR A 244 -0.94 -21.78 9.71
C TYR A 244 -1.12 -21.46 11.19
N ARG A 245 -2.25 -21.87 11.79
CA ARG A 245 -2.53 -21.66 13.22
C ARG A 245 -1.62 -22.45 14.16
N LYS A 246 -1.16 -23.64 13.76
CA LYS A 246 -0.35 -24.54 14.61
C LYS A 246 0.92 -23.86 15.18
N PRO A 247 1.78 -23.22 14.37
CA PRO A 247 2.99 -22.57 14.89
C PRO A 247 2.72 -21.32 15.74
N ILE A 248 1.54 -20.70 15.64
CA ILE A 248 1.19 -19.46 16.37
C ILE A 248 1.03 -19.71 17.87
N GLY A 249 0.46 -20.85 18.27
CA GLY A 249 0.28 -21.22 19.68
C GLY A 249 1.59 -21.08 20.50
N PRO A 250 2.69 -21.74 20.10
CA PRO A 250 3.98 -21.58 20.77
C PRO A 250 4.79 -20.36 20.30
N PHE A 251 4.35 -19.58 19.31
CA PHE A 251 5.13 -18.48 18.72
C PHE A 251 5.56 -17.43 19.75
N PHE A 252 4.59 -16.83 20.45
CA PHE A 252 4.89 -15.78 21.43
C PHE A 252 5.59 -16.31 22.69
N ILE A 253 5.46 -17.61 22.98
CA ILE A 253 6.12 -18.26 24.13
C ILE A 253 7.60 -18.47 23.86
N ARG A 254 8.00 -18.67 22.59
CA ARG A 254 9.39 -18.89 22.18
C ARG A 254 10.20 -17.59 22.06
N LEU A 255 9.59 -16.42 22.32
CA LEU A 255 10.29 -15.15 22.24
C LEU A 255 11.21 -14.98 23.45
N GLU A 256 12.49 -14.69 23.16
CA GLU A 256 13.45 -14.35 24.20
C GLU A 256 13.10 -12.98 24.84
N PRO A 257 13.14 -12.86 26.17
CA PRO A 257 12.93 -11.59 26.85
C PRO A 257 13.96 -10.55 26.44
N VAL A 258 13.50 -9.33 26.21
CA VAL A 258 14.36 -8.17 25.90
C VAL A 258 14.42 -7.26 27.12
N THR A 259 15.63 -6.82 27.48
CA THR A 259 15.84 -5.84 28.55
C THR A 259 15.61 -4.42 28.08
N ASP A 260 15.26 -3.50 29.00
CA ASP A 260 15.08 -2.09 28.66
C ASP A 260 16.35 -1.49 28.03
N LYS A 261 17.53 -1.90 28.51
CA LYS A 261 18.82 -1.44 27.97
C LYS A 261 18.99 -1.85 26.50
N GLU A 262 18.71 -3.10 26.15
CA GLU A 262 18.81 -3.59 24.77
C GLU A 262 17.82 -2.88 23.85
N PHE A 263 16.59 -2.68 24.34
CA PHE A 263 15.57 -1.95 23.58
C PHE A 263 16.00 -0.51 23.29
N TRP A 264 16.43 0.24 24.30
CA TRP A 264 16.83 1.64 24.09
C TRP A 264 18.08 1.75 23.20
N SER A 265 19.04 0.82 23.32
CA SER A 265 20.20 0.77 22.42
C SER A 265 19.78 0.60 20.96
N GLU A 266 18.87 -0.33 20.66
CA GLU A 266 18.36 -0.52 19.30
C GLU A 266 17.59 0.70 18.80
N MET A 267 16.77 1.33 19.65
CA MET A 267 16.00 2.52 19.28
C MET A 267 16.89 3.72 18.96
N ASP A 268 18.00 3.90 19.68
CA ASP A 268 18.99 4.94 19.39
C ASP A 268 19.66 4.69 18.03
N GLU A 269 20.08 3.45 17.74
CA GLU A 269 20.65 3.08 16.44
C GLU A 269 19.67 3.31 15.28
N ILE A 270 18.40 2.96 15.47
CA ILE A 270 17.34 3.23 14.48
C ILE A 270 17.16 4.74 14.31
N SER A 271 17.14 5.52 15.39
CA SER A 271 16.98 6.97 15.33
C SER A 271 18.08 7.64 14.51
N ASP A 272 19.32 7.20 14.68
CA ASP A 272 20.47 7.76 13.97
C ASP A 272 20.48 7.37 12.49
N LYS A 273 20.15 6.10 12.18
CA LYS A 273 19.93 5.67 10.79
C LYS A 273 18.86 6.51 10.12
N GLN A 274 17.71 6.69 10.76
CA GLN A 274 16.61 7.51 10.22
C GLN A 274 17.03 8.96 9.97
N LYS A 275 17.77 9.61 10.88
CA LYS A 275 18.28 10.98 10.65
C LYS A 275 19.21 11.06 9.44
N SER A 276 20.02 10.02 9.22
CA SER A 276 21.02 10.00 8.15
C SER A 276 20.44 9.61 6.78
N GLU A 277 19.47 8.71 6.74
CA GLU A 277 18.93 8.11 5.52
C GLU A 277 17.57 8.72 5.11
N LEU A 278 16.71 9.03 6.08
CA LEU A 278 15.35 9.51 5.85
C LEU A 278 15.27 11.00 6.18
N ARG A 279 15.14 11.82 5.16
CA ARG A 279 15.07 13.29 5.29
C ARG A 279 13.69 13.78 5.75
N PHE A 280 13.18 13.27 6.88
CA PHE A 280 11.95 13.78 7.46
C PHE A 280 12.16 15.21 7.99
N SER A 281 11.31 16.14 7.57
CA SER A 281 11.32 17.50 8.10
C SER A 281 10.62 17.55 9.45
N ARG A 282 11.39 17.51 10.54
CA ARG A 282 10.88 17.72 11.91
C ARG A 282 10.07 19.02 12.02
N GLN A 283 10.53 20.08 11.37
CA GLN A 283 9.85 21.37 11.39
C GLN A 283 8.47 21.30 10.76
N SER A 284 8.35 20.63 9.60
CA SER A 284 7.05 20.46 8.92
C SER A 284 6.09 19.64 9.79
N ALA A 285 6.56 18.56 10.41
CA ALA A 285 5.74 17.73 11.29
C ALA A 285 5.23 18.52 12.51
N LEU A 286 6.10 19.31 13.15
CA LEU A 286 5.73 20.15 14.29
C LEU A 286 4.72 21.25 13.89
N HIS A 287 4.92 21.88 12.73
CA HIS A 287 4.00 22.88 12.22
C HIS A 287 2.61 22.29 11.94
N GLN A 288 2.53 21.12 11.31
CA GLN A 288 1.26 20.41 11.12
C GLN A 288 0.62 19.98 12.44
N LEU A 289 1.40 19.47 13.40
CA LEU A 289 0.91 19.10 14.73
C LEU A 289 0.27 20.31 15.44
N TYR A 290 0.94 21.47 15.38
CA TYR A 290 0.41 22.71 15.94
C TYR A 290 -0.88 23.14 15.25
N ASN A 291 -0.87 23.24 13.91
CA ASN A 291 -2.02 23.74 13.14
C ASN A 291 -3.26 22.85 13.28
N LEU A 292 -3.08 21.53 13.22
CA LEU A 292 -4.21 20.58 13.20
C LEU A 292 -4.81 20.36 14.59
N TYR A 293 -3.98 20.36 15.64
CA TYR A 293 -4.40 19.96 16.98
C TYR A 293 -4.34 21.12 17.98
N ILE A 294 -3.18 21.75 18.16
CA ILE A 294 -3.01 22.79 19.19
C ILE A 294 -3.86 24.02 18.86
N GLY A 295 -3.84 24.51 17.62
CA GLY A 295 -4.64 25.68 17.21
C GLY A 295 -6.15 25.49 17.44
N LYS A 296 -6.64 24.25 17.32
CA LYS A 296 -8.07 23.93 17.47
C LYS A 296 -8.48 23.61 18.92
N TYR A 297 -7.62 22.93 19.67
CA TYR A 297 -7.96 22.37 20.98
C TYR A 297 -7.18 23.00 22.14
N LYS A 298 -6.52 24.15 21.93
CA LYS A 298 -5.65 24.79 22.94
C LYS A 298 -6.25 24.88 24.34
N SER A 299 -7.49 25.35 24.47
CA SER A 299 -8.12 25.53 25.78
C SER A 299 -8.37 24.21 26.52
N GLN A 300 -8.75 23.16 25.79
CA GLN A 300 -8.97 21.84 26.39
C GLN A 300 -7.65 21.26 26.87
N ILE A 301 -6.61 21.33 26.02
CA ILE A 301 -5.28 20.80 26.35
C ILE A 301 -4.67 21.56 27.55
N ILE A 302 -4.82 22.89 27.60
CA ILE A 302 -4.31 23.70 28.72
C ILE A 302 -5.03 23.30 30.03
N ASN A 303 -6.36 23.21 30.01
CA ASN A 303 -7.11 22.81 31.20
C ASN A 303 -6.70 21.40 31.68
N ASP A 304 -6.58 20.44 30.77
CA ASP A 304 -6.14 19.08 31.11
C ASP A 304 -4.71 19.09 31.71
N LEU A 305 -3.82 19.95 31.22
CA LEU A 305 -2.47 20.10 31.75
C LEU A 305 -2.43 20.78 33.13
N GLU A 306 -3.42 21.60 33.47
CA GLU A 306 -3.58 22.20 34.79
C GLU A 306 -4.18 21.22 35.80
N ASP A 307 -5.10 20.37 35.34
CA ASP A 307 -5.78 19.35 36.16
C ASP A 307 -4.86 18.18 36.54
N ILE A 308 -3.88 17.83 35.70
CA ILE A 308 -2.91 16.77 35.97
C ILE A 308 -1.80 17.28 36.91
N GLU A 309 -1.71 16.71 38.11
CA GLU A 309 -0.78 17.14 39.17
C GLU A 309 0.70 17.11 38.71
N GLU A 310 1.13 16.06 38.02
CA GLU A 310 2.50 15.95 37.52
C GLU A 310 2.82 17.02 36.46
N ALA A 311 1.84 17.36 35.61
CA ALA A 311 1.99 18.36 34.56
C ALA A 311 1.99 19.79 35.12
N SER A 312 1.11 20.05 36.08
CA SER A 312 0.99 21.32 36.81
C SER A 312 2.27 21.62 37.61
N ASN A 313 2.85 20.61 38.27
CA ASN A 313 4.11 20.73 39.01
C ASN A 313 5.29 21.17 38.12
N ILE A 314 5.30 20.80 36.84
CA ILE A 314 6.36 21.15 35.87
C ILE A 314 5.97 22.36 35.00
N LYS A 315 4.79 22.96 35.27
CA LYS A 315 4.21 24.12 34.57
C LYS A 315 4.09 23.91 33.05
N LEU A 316 3.62 22.73 32.65
CA LEU A 316 3.48 22.39 31.23
C LEU A 316 2.44 23.27 30.52
N ALA A 317 1.34 23.63 31.19
CA ALA A 317 0.33 24.55 30.67
C ALA A 317 0.94 25.90 30.26
N SER A 318 1.67 26.56 31.18
CA SER A 318 2.32 27.85 30.90
C SER A 318 3.37 27.78 29.79
N LYS A 319 4.11 26.66 29.69
CA LYS A 319 5.07 26.45 28.59
C LYS A 319 4.36 26.31 27.23
N LEU A 320 3.21 25.65 27.20
CA LEU A 320 2.42 25.52 25.98
C LEU A 320 1.82 26.88 25.57
N GLU A 321 1.35 27.67 26.52
CA GLU A 321 0.88 29.04 26.26
C GLU A 321 1.97 29.93 25.66
N GLU A 322 3.22 29.82 26.13
CA GLU A 322 4.37 30.52 25.54
C GLU A 322 4.59 30.12 24.08
N VAL A 323 4.53 28.80 23.78
CA VAL A 323 4.64 28.30 22.40
C VAL A 323 3.50 28.82 21.53
N ILE A 324 2.26 28.82 22.03
CA ILE A 324 1.09 29.34 21.30
C ILE A 324 1.28 30.81 20.98
N LYS A 325 1.70 31.61 21.96
CA LYS A 325 1.95 33.04 21.79
C LYS A 325 3.01 33.30 20.72
N LEU A 326 4.16 32.60 20.78
CA LEU A 326 5.23 32.72 19.79
C LEU A 326 4.75 32.38 18.37
N MET A 327 3.93 31.34 18.22
CA MET A 327 3.39 30.92 16.92
C MET A 327 2.36 31.92 16.36
N GLU A 328 1.51 32.48 17.22
CA GLU A 328 0.51 33.51 16.84
C GLU A 328 1.18 34.84 16.43
N GLU A 329 2.26 35.24 17.12
CA GLU A 329 3.05 36.43 16.78
C GLU A 329 3.75 36.30 15.43
N THR A 330 4.29 35.12 15.10
CA THR A 330 4.89 34.85 13.79
C THR A 330 3.87 34.78 12.65
N SER A 331 2.59 34.52 12.94
CA SER A 331 1.52 34.46 11.94
C SER A 331 0.95 35.85 11.60
N THR A 332 1.16 36.84 12.47
CA THR A 332 0.69 38.23 12.28
C THR A 332 1.72 39.15 11.62
N THR A 333 2.95 38.65 11.39
CA THR A 333 4.07 39.43 10.83
C THR A 333 4.43 39.08 9.37
N CYS A 334 3.62 38.28 8.67
CA CYS A 334 3.74 38.03 7.23
C CYS A 334 2.63 38.74 6.44
#